data_AF-A0AAN9J7H4-F1
#
_entry.id   AF-A0AAN9J7H4-F1
#
_cell.length_a   1.000
_cell.length_b   1.000
_cell.length_c   1.000
_cell.angle_alpha   90.00
_cell.angle_beta   90.00
_cell.angle_gamma   90.00
#
_symmetry.space_group_name_H-M   'P 1'
#
loop_
_entity.id
_entity.type
_entity.pdbx_description
1 polymer ?
#
loop_
_entity_poly.entity_id
_entity_poly.type
_entity_poly.pdbx_seq_one_letter_code
_entity_poly.pdbx_strand_id
1 'polypeptide(L)'
;MPTRISVADRISALPDALLCHILSYLPTKEAVRTRIISKRRIPLWRSLPLLHFTDDEVEDPETAFHFTAFIYYVLTSRDPIPLQSFCLEFYNDWVDSCHVGHWLC
;
A
#
# COMPACT_ATOMS: atom_id res chain seq x y z
N MET A 1 28.15 -22.13 23.29
CA MET A 1 27.49 -21.64 22.07
C MET A 1 26.10 -21.14 22.47
N PRO A 2 25.79 -19.84 22.42
CA PRO A 2 24.45 -19.38 22.72
C PRO A 2 23.55 -19.70 21.52
N THR A 3 22.53 -20.52 21.74
CA THR A 3 21.42 -20.70 20.83
C THR A 3 20.80 -19.33 20.59
N ARG A 4 21.00 -18.75 19.39
CA ARG A 4 20.20 -17.62 18.93
C ARG A 4 18.75 -18.07 19.10
N ILE A 5 18.01 -17.39 19.97
CA ILE A 5 16.56 -17.39 19.87
C ILE A 5 16.30 -16.81 18.48
N SER A 6 16.17 -17.67 17.46
CA SER A 6 15.44 -17.27 16.27
C SER A 6 14.04 -17.07 16.80
N VAL A 7 13.70 -15.83 17.13
CA VAL A 7 12.30 -15.43 17.24
C VAL A 7 11.77 -15.75 15.87
N ALA A 8 11.18 -16.95 15.71
CA ALA A 8 10.55 -17.35 14.49
C ALA A 8 9.66 -16.18 14.13
N ASP A 9 9.91 -15.54 12.99
CA ASP A 9 9.19 -14.34 12.61
C ASP A 9 7.73 -14.77 12.44
N ARG A 10 6.96 -14.60 13.52
CA ARG A 10 5.61 -15.14 13.67
C ARG A 10 4.69 -14.53 12.64
N ILE A 11 5.02 -13.32 12.19
CA ILE A 11 4.32 -12.62 11.12
C ILE A 11 4.61 -13.31 9.79
N SER A 12 5.87 -13.65 9.49
CA SER A 12 6.23 -14.43 8.29
C SER A 12 5.62 -15.84 8.24
N ALA A 13 5.27 -16.41 9.40
CA ALA A 13 4.66 -17.74 9.53
C ALA A 13 3.13 -17.73 9.33
N LEU A 14 2.49 -16.56 9.31
CA LEU A 14 1.04 -16.46 9.07
C LEU A 14 0.70 -16.80 7.62
N PRO A 15 -0.42 -17.48 7.33
CA PRO A 15 -0.93 -17.63 5.97
C PRO A 15 -1.11 -16.29 5.26
N ASP A 16 -0.94 -16.29 3.95
CA ASP A 16 -1.09 -15.12 3.06
C ASP A 16 -2.41 -14.38 3.30
N ALA A 17 -3.52 -15.10 3.48
CA ALA A 17 -4.83 -14.51 3.75
C ALA A 17 -4.87 -13.65 5.02
N LEU A 18 -4.22 -14.09 6.11
CA LEU A 18 -4.17 -13.31 7.36
C LEU A 18 -3.26 -12.09 7.22
N LEU A 19 -2.18 -12.22 6.45
CA LEU A 19 -1.31 -11.09 6.17
C LEU A 19 -1.99 -10.05 5.28
N CYS A 20 -2.70 -10.47 4.24
CA CYS A 20 -3.54 -9.56 3.44
C CYS A 20 -4.58 -8.87 4.32
N HIS A 21 -5.19 -9.59 5.26
CA HIS A 21 -6.15 -9.00 6.20
C HIS A 21 -5.49 -7.94 7.09
N ILE A 22 -4.33 -8.22 7.69
CA ILE A 22 -3.60 -7.25 8.51
C ILE A 22 -3.19 -6.02 7.67
N LEU A 23 -2.63 -6.24 6.49
CA LEU A 23 -2.20 -5.18 5.59
C LEU A 23 -3.36 -4.32 5.09
N SER A 24 -4.59 -4.86 5.01
CA SER A 24 -5.78 -4.10 4.63
C SER A 24 -6.20 -3.03 5.65
N TYR A 25 -5.70 -3.09 6.89
CA TYR A 25 -5.92 -2.05 7.90
C TYR A 25 -4.84 -0.97 7.89
N LEU A 26 -3.79 -1.13 7.08
CA LEU A 26 -2.72 -0.13 6.97
C LEU A 26 -3.00 0.84 5.82
N PRO A 27 -2.55 2.10 5.93
CA PRO A 27 -2.45 2.98 4.78
C PRO A 27 -1.68 2.28 3.65
N THR A 28 -2.07 2.50 2.40
CA THR A 28 -1.51 1.75 1.25
C THR A 28 -0.01 1.95 1.13
N LYS A 29 0.51 3.13 1.49
CA LYS A 29 1.94 3.41 1.54
C LYS A 29 2.71 2.47 2.49
N GLU A 30 2.16 2.25 3.67
CA GLU A 30 2.75 1.33 4.66
C GLU A 30 2.61 -0.12 4.20
N ALA A 31 1.46 -0.49 3.63
CA ALA A 31 1.27 -1.81 3.05
C ALA A 31 2.29 -2.10 1.93
N VAL A 32 2.59 -1.14 1.05
CA VAL A 32 3.61 -1.28 -0.01
C VAL A 32 5.01 -1.46 0.58
N ARG A 33 5.33 -0.78 1.69
CA ARG A 33 6.61 -0.90 2.40
C ARG A 33 6.82 -2.27 3.04
N THR A 34 5.76 -3.04 3.30
CA THR A 34 5.84 -4.36 3.96
C THR A 34 6.46 -5.50 3.13
N ARG A 35 7.13 -5.19 2.00
CA ARG A 35 7.87 -6.15 1.15
C ARG A 35 8.85 -7.05 1.91
N ILE A 36 9.20 -6.70 3.15
CA ILE A 36 10.21 -7.36 3.99
C ILE A 36 9.61 -8.49 4.86
N ILE A 37 8.29 -8.53 5.09
CA ILE A 37 7.67 -9.34 6.16
C ILE A 37 7.63 -10.86 5.85
N SER A 38 7.92 -11.29 4.62
CA SER A 38 8.06 -12.72 4.35
C SER A 38 9.02 -13.01 3.20
N LYS A 39 9.62 -14.21 3.21
CA LYS A 39 10.42 -14.74 2.09
C LYS A 39 9.62 -14.93 0.78
N ARG A 40 8.40 -14.41 0.68
CA ARG A 40 7.51 -14.58 -0.48
C ARG A 40 7.96 -13.69 -1.62
N ARG A 41 7.89 -14.24 -2.84
CA ARG A 41 8.39 -13.59 -4.05
C ARG A 41 7.47 -12.48 -4.57
N ILE A 42 6.19 -12.51 -4.22
CA ILE A 42 5.18 -11.56 -4.69
C ILE A 42 4.74 -10.70 -3.49
N PRO A 43 4.73 -9.36 -3.62
CA PRO A 43 4.25 -8.50 -2.55
C PRO A 43 2.74 -8.66 -2.36
N LEU A 44 2.30 -9.08 -1.16
CA LEU A 44 0.89 -9.28 -0.84
C LEU A 44 0.03 -8.02 -1.01
N TRP A 45 0.65 -6.83 -0.91
CA TRP A 45 -0.05 -5.57 -1.12
C TRP A 45 -0.70 -5.46 -2.50
N ARG A 46 -0.15 -6.16 -3.52
CA ARG A 46 -0.71 -6.18 -4.87
C ARG A 46 -2.05 -6.89 -4.97
N SER A 47 -2.37 -7.72 -3.98
CA SER A 47 -3.63 -8.46 -3.92
C SER A 47 -4.57 -7.91 -2.83
N LEU A 48 -4.34 -6.68 -2.34
CA LEU A 48 -5.23 -6.09 -1.34
C LEU A 48 -6.54 -5.63 -1.98
N PRO A 49 -7.70 -6.01 -1.44
CA PRO A 49 -8.98 -5.55 -1.96
C PRO A 49 -9.29 -4.08 -1.60
N LEU A 50 -8.55 -3.50 -0.64
CA LEU A 50 -8.73 -2.13 -0.16
C LEU A 50 -7.50 -1.30 -0.45
N LEU A 51 -7.70 -0.12 -1.04
CA LEU A 51 -6.68 0.92 -1.18
C LEU A 51 -7.13 2.18 -0.44
N HIS A 52 -6.20 2.77 0.30
CA HIS A 52 -6.38 3.99 1.07
C HIS A 52 -5.16 4.89 0.91
N PHE A 53 -5.39 6.06 0.33
CA PHE A 53 -4.39 7.08 0.08
C PHE A 53 -4.79 8.37 0.79
N THR A 54 -3.84 9.00 1.48
CA THR A 54 -3.99 10.29 2.14
C THR A 54 -2.81 11.19 1.74
N ASP A 55 -3.06 12.47 1.56
CA ASP A 55 -2.06 13.48 1.18
C ASP A 55 -1.45 14.20 2.40
N ASP A 56 -1.52 13.60 3.59
CA ASP A 56 -1.05 14.17 4.86
C ASP A 56 0.43 14.60 4.83
N GLU A 57 1.23 13.98 3.96
CA GLU A 57 2.66 14.25 3.77
C GLU A 57 2.96 15.14 2.54
N VAL A 58 1.93 15.71 1.91
CA VAL A 58 2.10 16.63 0.77
C VAL A 58 2.22 18.06 1.29
N GLU A 59 3.41 18.64 1.15
CA GLU A 59 3.73 19.98 1.65
C GLU A 59 3.85 21.02 0.52
N ASP A 60 4.13 20.55 -0.70
CA ASP A 60 4.48 21.38 -1.86
C ASP A 60 4.12 20.69 -3.20
N PRO A 61 4.24 21.39 -4.34
CA PRO A 61 3.96 20.79 -5.65
C PRO A 61 4.83 19.57 -6.04
N GLU A 62 6.06 19.48 -5.54
CA GLU A 62 6.99 18.38 -5.85
C GLU A 62 6.54 17.10 -5.11
N THR A 63 6.24 17.22 -3.82
CA THR A 63 5.68 16.13 -3.01
C THR A 63 4.31 15.69 -3.52
N ALA A 64 3.48 16.60 -4.02
CA ALA A 64 2.21 16.29 -4.68
C ALA A 64 2.40 15.46 -5.98
N PHE A 65 3.40 15.80 -6.79
CA PHE A 65 3.75 15.02 -7.98
C PHE A 65 4.20 13.60 -7.60
N HIS A 66 5.05 13.47 -6.57
CA HIS A 66 5.49 12.17 -6.08
C HIS A 66 4.34 11.31 -5.54
N PHE A 67 3.39 11.94 -4.82
CA PHE A 67 2.20 11.26 -4.33
C PHE A 67 1.33 10.74 -5.47
N THR A 68 1.07 11.59 -6.47
CA THR A 68 0.33 11.22 -7.70
C THR A 68 1.02 10.06 -8.43
N ALA A 69 2.34 10.14 -8.61
CA ALA A 69 3.12 9.08 -9.24
C ALA A 69 3.08 7.77 -8.43
N PHE A 70 3.07 7.85 -7.10
CA PHE A 70 2.93 6.69 -6.22
C PHE A 70 1.55 6.02 -6.39
N ILE A 71 0.47 6.78 -6.45
CA ILE A 71 -0.88 6.24 -6.71
C ILE A 71 -0.90 5.50 -8.05
N TYR A 72 -0.40 6.12 -9.12
CA TYR A 72 -0.29 5.47 -10.43
C TYR A 72 0.53 4.18 -10.39
N TYR A 73 1.67 4.19 -9.69
CA TYR A 73 2.49 2.99 -9.51
C TYR A 73 1.71 1.86 -8.83
N VAL A 74 0.95 2.17 -7.77
CA VAL A 74 0.16 1.16 -7.04
C VAL A 74 -0.96 0.61 -7.92
N LEU A 75 -1.70 1.47 -8.62
CA LEU A 75 -2.81 1.07 -9.50
C LEU A 75 -2.32 0.20 -10.66
N THR A 76 -1.19 0.54 -11.28
CA THR A 76 -0.63 -0.19 -12.43
C THR A 76 0.11 -1.49 -12.04
N SER A 77 0.61 -1.58 -10.80
CA SER A 77 1.35 -2.75 -10.31
C SER A 77 0.46 -3.80 -9.63
N ARG A 78 -0.85 -3.53 -9.53
CA ARG A 78 -1.81 -4.37 -8.82
C ARG A 78 -2.16 -5.63 -9.62
N ASP A 79 -2.52 -6.69 -8.91
CA ASP A 79 -3.10 -7.87 -9.57
C ASP A 79 -4.52 -7.54 -10.07
N PRO A 80 -5.01 -8.20 -11.14
CA PRO A 80 -6.33 -7.98 -11.71
C PRO A 80 -7.42 -8.61 -10.84
N ILE A 81 -7.50 -8.17 -9.59
CA ILE A 81 -8.51 -8.53 -8.62
C ILE A 81 -9.51 -7.38 -8.43
N PRO A 82 -10.79 -7.66 -8.15
CA PRO A 82 -11.78 -6.63 -7.85
C PRO A 82 -11.35 -5.76 -6.67
N LEU A 83 -11.58 -4.46 -6.80
CA LEU A 83 -11.33 -3.49 -5.75
C LEU A 83 -12.63 -3.34 -4.94
N GLN A 84 -12.57 -3.63 -3.64
CA GLN A 84 -13.74 -3.54 -2.75
C GLN A 84 -13.92 -2.13 -2.20
N SER A 85 -12.81 -1.44 -1.91
CA SER A 85 -12.85 -0.09 -1.40
C SER A 85 -11.66 0.71 -1.90
N PHE A 86 -11.93 1.90 -2.44
CA PHE A 86 -10.95 2.91 -2.80
C PHE A 86 -11.24 4.15 -1.97
N CYS A 87 -10.33 4.51 -1.07
CA CYS A 87 -10.42 5.73 -0.28
C CYS A 87 -9.28 6.67 -0.65
N LEU A 88 -9.65 7.93 -0.90
CA LEU A 88 -8.73 8.99 -1.27
C LEU A 88 -9.14 10.23 -0.46
N GLU A 89 -8.26 10.63 0.45
CA GLU A 89 -8.46 11.80 1.30
C GLU A 89 -7.48 12.89 0.88
N PHE A 90 -8.02 14.09 0.62
CA PHE A 90 -7.26 15.28 0.29
C PHE A 90 -7.49 16.35 1.34
N TYR A 91 -6.39 16.83 1.91
CA TYR A 91 -6.33 17.94 2.84
C TYR A 91 -5.65 19.16 2.22
N ASN A 92 -4.99 19.00 1.06
CA ASN A 92 -4.25 20.06 0.38
C ASN A 92 -4.74 20.28 -1.06
N ASP A 93 -4.73 21.55 -1.50
CA ASP A 93 -5.13 21.95 -2.86
C ASP A 93 -4.04 21.69 -3.92
N TRP A 94 -2.87 21.17 -3.50
CA TRP A 94 -1.74 20.90 -4.41
C TRP A 94 -1.99 19.72 -5.34
N VAL A 95 -2.85 18.77 -4.93
CA VAL A 95 -3.16 17.61 -5.77
C VAL A 95 -4.30 17.98 -6.71
N ASP A 96 -3.95 18.16 -7.98
CA ASP A 96 -4.92 18.55 -9.00
C ASP A 96 -6.01 17.47 -9.15
N SER A 97 -7.25 17.87 -8.89
CA SER A 97 -8.44 17.02 -8.96
C SER A 97 -8.65 16.40 -10.34
N CYS A 98 -8.01 16.92 -11.40
CA CYS A 98 -8.10 16.36 -12.75
C CYS A 98 -7.53 14.93 -12.87
N HIS A 99 -6.58 14.53 -12.01
CA HIS A 99 -5.99 13.19 -12.03
C HIS A 99 -6.91 12.14 -11.39
N VAL A 100 -7.78 12.56 -10.46
CA VAL A 100 -8.69 11.67 -9.72
C VAL A 100 -9.65 10.95 -10.66
N GLY A 101 -10.12 11.65 -11.71
CA GLY A 101 -10.99 11.06 -12.72
C GLY A 101 -10.34 9.92 -13.51
N HIS A 102 -9.02 9.91 -13.65
CA HIS A 102 -8.28 8.84 -14.32
C HIS A 102 -8.08 7.62 -13.42
N TRP A 103 -8.17 7.78 -12.10
CA TRP A 103 -7.96 6.68 -11.14
C TRP A 103 -9.18 5.81 -10.91
N LEU A 104 -10.37 6.28 -11.31
CA LEU A 104 -11.66 5.61 -11.08
C LEU A 104 -12.24 4.91 -12.33
N CYS A 105 -11.52 4.91 -13.46
CA CYS A 105 -11.94 4.29 -14.72
C CYS A 105 -11.48 2.84 -14.86
#